data_AF-A0A2T3J895-F1
#
_entry.id   AF-A0A2T3J895-F1
#
_cell.length_a   1.000
_cell.length_b   1.000
_cell.length_c   1.000
_cell.angle_alpha   90.00
_cell.angle_beta   90.00
_cell.angle_gamma   90.00
#
_symmetry.space_group_name_H-M   'P 1'
#
loop_
_entity.id
_entity.type
_entity.pdbx_description
1 polymer ?
#
loop_
_entity_poly.entity_id
_entity_poly.type
_entity_poly.pdbx_seq_one_letter_code
_entity_poly.pdbx_strand_id
1 'polypeptide(L)'
;MDFYFKEFEHRKPPEPVPHSIPRELLYQYLATCNLTLGVWYLWWRWSFALNYDALWFSLPLAFAESCAFFGSLLFTFNLWKTKDEPQKEPPHKIAECENGSEEDRPISVDVFFPSYDEEPELVRLSILDAQKITYPHNIEMKIYILDDGKRPSMAALAQELGIEYITREGNEGFKAGNLRNALEQTYGDFIVICDADTRPFPTILEHTLGYFRDPDVAWVQTPQWFFDLPEGERLPAWLDRKVGRTGAFIGRGVERLYGPVTLGEDPFVNDPQMFYDVIQRRRNWVNASFCCGAGSIHRREAVMEAALRSYSEQISKEHDAVEKQIRKLTKEKTVDKEISNNLRQEILFDTEFTPYKFHVSEDIYTSIVLHSDTERTWRSVQHPEVESKMLSPQDLQTWTVQRFKYSGGSIDIFMNDNPIFRKGMDIKQKLMYGASFWSNLSAIWNIIFLACPIIYFLTSIAPVSAYDTTFYLHFLPFVLTAELAMMVGTWGVAGYKGKTNFLSFFPVNFRALWTVLRGRKISFPTTPKERQTGTFLKLVIPQITVFSLSLFSMIFAWFGYSTGAFGTYSFGGLVLNSFWIINNMMAMWGMIAAAFWTPPSDKKQEQESEELEYGI
;
A
#
# COMPACT_ATOMS: atom_id res chain seq x y z
N MET A 1 -22.75 6.16 17.02
CA MET A 1 -21.88 6.14 15.84
C MET A 1 -22.60 6.46 14.52
N ASP A 2 -23.92 6.18 14.38
CA ASP A 2 -24.74 6.48 13.18
C ASP A 2 -24.71 7.96 12.69
N PHE A 3 -24.26 8.90 13.53
CA PHE A 3 -24.15 10.31 13.16
C PHE A 3 -22.85 10.70 12.44
N TYR A 4 -21.73 9.99 12.65
CA TYR A 4 -20.44 10.35 12.02
C TYR A 4 -20.48 10.12 10.50
N PHE A 5 -21.07 9.00 10.08
CA PHE A 5 -21.05 8.59 8.67
C PHE A 5 -21.98 9.43 7.80
N LYS A 6 -23.11 9.88 8.34
CA LYS A 6 -24.13 10.66 7.62
C LYS A 6 -23.60 11.94 7.01
N GLU A 7 -22.61 12.57 7.65
CA GLU A 7 -22.02 13.81 7.12
C GLU A 7 -21.35 13.57 5.77
N PHE A 8 -20.74 12.41 5.53
CA PHE A 8 -19.97 12.13 4.33
C PHE A 8 -20.78 11.46 3.22
N GLU A 9 -22.01 11.02 3.49
CA GLU A 9 -22.84 10.27 2.52
C GLU A 9 -23.14 11.03 1.23
N HIS A 10 -23.10 12.36 1.24
CA HIS A 10 -23.36 13.20 0.07
C HIS A 10 -22.15 13.31 -0.89
N ARG A 11 -20.97 12.85 -0.46
CA ARG A 11 -19.74 12.94 -1.26
C ARG A 11 -19.77 11.96 -2.43
N LYS A 12 -19.04 12.30 -3.47
CA LYS A 12 -18.85 11.45 -4.66
C LYS A 12 -17.37 11.08 -4.80
N PRO A 13 -17.08 9.87 -5.31
CA PRO A 13 -15.71 9.47 -5.58
C PRO A 13 -15.08 10.39 -6.63
N PRO A 14 -13.75 10.56 -6.60
CA PRO A 14 -13.04 11.22 -7.68
C PRO A 14 -13.13 10.40 -8.96
N GLU A 15 -13.19 11.09 -10.09
CA GLU A 15 -13.07 10.45 -11.41
C GLU A 15 -11.65 9.89 -11.61
N PRO A 16 -11.49 8.76 -12.32
CA PRO A 16 -10.18 8.19 -12.59
C PRO A 16 -9.29 9.16 -13.36
N VAL A 17 -8.00 9.22 -13.02
CA VAL A 17 -7.05 10.07 -13.76
C VAL A 17 -7.11 9.74 -15.27
N PRO A 18 -7.40 10.71 -16.16
CA PRO A 18 -7.57 10.43 -17.58
C PRO A 18 -6.24 10.01 -18.21
N HIS A 19 -6.27 9.03 -19.12
CA HIS A 19 -5.10 8.64 -19.90
C HIS A 19 -4.80 9.66 -21.00
N SER A 20 -3.52 9.92 -21.25
CA SER A 20 -3.08 10.85 -22.29
C SER A 20 -1.79 10.33 -22.92
N ILE A 21 -1.87 9.98 -24.21
CA ILE A 21 -0.73 9.46 -24.98
C ILE A 21 0.43 10.48 -25.04
N PRO A 22 0.22 11.78 -25.34
CA PRO A 22 1.32 12.74 -25.34
C PRO A 22 2.04 12.85 -23.99
N ARG A 23 1.27 12.76 -22.89
CA ARG A 23 1.84 12.80 -21.54
C ARG A 23 2.62 11.53 -21.23
N GLU A 24 2.12 10.37 -21.62
CA GLU A 24 2.85 9.09 -21.49
C GLU A 24 4.17 9.13 -22.25
N LEU A 25 4.17 9.61 -23.51
CA LEU A 25 5.39 9.74 -24.32
C LEU A 25 6.38 10.75 -23.71
N LEU A 26 5.89 11.88 -23.19
CA LEU A 26 6.74 12.86 -22.51
C LEU A 26 7.36 12.28 -21.24
N TYR A 27 6.58 11.52 -20.46
CA TYR A 27 7.09 10.80 -19.30
C TYR A 27 8.18 9.80 -19.70
N GLN A 28 7.95 8.96 -20.71
CA GLN A 28 8.92 7.98 -21.19
C GLN A 28 10.22 8.63 -21.67
N TYR A 29 10.13 9.77 -22.36
CA TYR A 29 11.27 10.57 -22.78
C TYR A 29 12.06 11.10 -21.57
N LEU A 30 11.40 11.81 -20.67
CA LEU A 30 12.04 12.40 -19.48
C LEU A 30 12.64 11.32 -18.57
N ALA A 31 11.93 10.21 -18.39
CA ALA A 31 12.39 9.09 -17.59
C ALA A 31 13.62 8.43 -18.23
N THR A 32 13.64 8.24 -19.55
CA THR A 32 14.81 7.70 -20.25
C THR A 32 16.00 8.64 -20.13
N CYS A 33 15.81 9.94 -20.34
CA CYS A 33 16.85 10.95 -20.08
C CYS A 33 17.37 10.88 -18.64
N ASN A 34 16.46 10.81 -17.67
CA ASN A 34 16.81 10.71 -16.26
C ASN A 34 17.63 9.44 -15.94
N LEU A 35 17.25 8.29 -16.50
CA LEU A 35 17.99 7.05 -16.29
C LEU A 35 19.38 7.11 -16.92
N THR A 36 19.52 7.66 -18.13
CA THR A 36 20.84 7.87 -18.76
C THR A 36 21.72 8.81 -17.94
N LEU A 37 21.18 9.94 -17.50
CA LEU A 37 21.89 10.89 -16.64
C LEU A 37 22.24 10.29 -15.28
N GLY A 38 21.39 9.44 -14.72
CA GLY A 38 21.65 8.74 -13.46
C GLY A 38 22.76 7.71 -13.58
N VAL A 39 22.83 6.94 -14.69
CA VAL A 39 23.98 6.06 -14.97
C VAL A 39 25.27 6.87 -15.11
N TRP A 40 25.22 7.99 -15.84
CA TRP A 40 26.37 8.88 -16.00
C TRP A 40 26.84 9.48 -14.67
N TYR A 41 25.90 9.96 -13.85
CA TYR A 41 26.17 10.46 -12.50
C TYR A 41 26.77 9.38 -11.60
N LEU A 42 26.19 8.18 -11.55
CA LEU A 42 26.69 7.10 -10.68
C LEU A 42 28.05 6.58 -11.12
N TRP A 43 28.30 6.48 -12.42
CA TRP A 43 29.62 6.14 -12.92
C TRP A 43 30.67 7.16 -12.44
N TRP A 44 30.38 8.46 -12.59
CA TRP A 44 31.24 9.53 -12.07
C TRP A 44 31.38 9.46 -10.55
N ARG A 45 30.27 9.20 -9.84
CA ARG A 45 30.19 9.10 -8.38
C ARG A 45 31.17 8.06 -7.83
N TRP A 46 31.19 6.87 -8.45
CA TRP A 46 32.05 5.75 -8.04
C TRP A 46 33.49 5.86 -8.54
N SER A 47 33.73 6.49 -9.70
CA SER A 47 35.07 6.55 -10.30
C SER A 47 35.91 7.75 -9.86
N PHE A 48 35.29 8.91 -9.60
CA PHE A 48 36.02 10.16 -9.41
C PHE A 48 35.58 10.97 -8.19
N ALA A 49 34.33 10.82 -7.76
CA ALA A 49 33.76 11.69 -6.73
C ALA A 49 33.92 11.15 -5.29
N LEU A 50 34.44 9.94 -5.10
CA LEU A 50 34.61 9.38 -3.76
C LEU A 50 35.61 10.22 -2.95
N ASN A 51 35.24 10.58 -1.72
CA ASN A 51 36.18 11.17 -0.79
C ASN A 51 37.02 10.06 -0.11
N TYR A 52 38.25 9.88 -0.57
CA TYR A 52 39.16 8.85 -0.06
C TYR A 52 39.64 9.12 1.38
N ASP A 53 39.65 10.38 1.82
CA ASP A 53 39.98 10.74 3.20
C ASP A 53 38.83 10.43 4.17
N ALA A 54 37.61 10.26 3.64
CA ALA A 54 36.40 10.01 4.41
C ALA A 54 35.57 8.85 3.82
N LEU A 55 36.22 7.72 3.49
CA LEU A 55 35.55 6.55 2.91
C LEU A 55 34.39 6.01 3.77
N TRP A 56 34.52 6.11 5.10
CA TRP A 56 33.46 5.72 6.03
C TRP A 56 32.15 6.50 5.84
N PHE A 57 32.23 7.71 5.26
CA PHE A 57 31.08 8.55 4.94
C PHE A 57 30.73 8.48 3.44
N SER A 58 31.74 8.50 2.57
CA SER A 58 31.55 8.49 1.12
C SER A 58 30.98 7.16 0.59
N LEU A 59 31.43 6.01 1.11
CA LEU A 59 30.97 4.70 0.62
C LEU A 59 29.50 4.42 0.96
N PRO A 60 29.02 4.62 2.22
CA PRO A 60 27.60 4.45 2.52
C PRO A 60 26.70 5.37 1.70
N LEU A 61 27.11 6.62 1.45
CA LEU A 61 26.32 7.53 0.62
C LEU A 61 26.25 7.06 -0.84
N ALA A 62 27.39 6.68 -1.45
CA ALA A 62 27.40 6.17 -2.82
C ALA A 62 26.56 4.87 -2.95
N PHE A 63 26.59 4.00 -1.93
CA PHE A 63 25.71 2.84 -1.85
C PHE A 63 24.23 3.24 -1.77
N ALA A 64 23.86 4.18 -0.90
CA ALA A 64 22.50 4.69 -0.77
C ALA A 64 21.98 5.29 -2.08
N GLU A 65 22.79 6.10 -2.76
CA GLU A 65 22.50 6.67 -4.09
C GLU A 65 22.27 5.56 -5.13
N SER A 66 23.08 4.50 -5.09
CA SER A 66 22.96 3.36 -6.01
C SER A 66 21.68 2.55 -5.77
N CYS A 67 21.31 2.31 -4.51
CA CYS A 67 20.05 1.64 -4.14
C CYS A 67 18.82 2.47 -4.52
N ALA A 68 18.87 3.79 -4.29
CA ALA A 68 17.81 4.70 -4.68
C ALA A 68 17.66 4.77 -6.21
N PHE A 69 18.76 4.80 -6.95
CA PHE A 69 18.74 4.75 -8.40
C PHE A 69 18.15 3.43 -8.93
N PHE A 70 18.51 2.29 -8.35
CA PHE A 70 17.87 1.02 -8.69
C PHE A 70 16.36 1.03 -8.41
N GLY A 71 15.94 1.63 -7.30
CA GLY A 71 14.52 1.88 -7.01
C GLY A 71 13.86 2.77 -8.07
N SER A 72 14.56 3.79 -8.57
CA SER A 72 14.06 4.67 -9.64
C SER A 72 13.90 3.94 -10.97
N LEU A 73 14.75 2.96 -11.29
CA LEU A 73 14.60 2.09 -12.46
C LEU A 73 13.30 1.27 -12.37
N LEU A 74 13.08 0.63 -11.22
CA LEU A 74 11.89 -0.18 -10.95
C LEU A 74 10.60 0.67 -10.96
N PHE A 75 10.64 1.84 -10.33
CA PHE A 75 9.52 2.78 -10.32
C PHE A 75 9.24 3.33 -11.72
N THR A 76 10.30 3.60 -12.50
CA THR A 76 10.17 4.05 -13.89
C THR A 76 9.45 3.01 -14.73
N PHE A 77 9.84 1.74 -14.58
CA PHE A 77 9.20 0.61 -15.24
C PHE A 77 7.73 0.45 -14.81
N ASN A 78 7.44 0.65 -13.53
CA ASN A 78 6.08 0.61 -13.00
C ASN A 78 5.16 1.61 -13.70
N LEU A 79 5.64 2.84 -13.86
CA LEU A 79 4.90 3.93 -14.47
C LEU A 79 4.97 3.97 -16.00
N TRP A 80 5.63 3.00 -16.65
CA TRP A 80 6.04 3.06 -18.05
C TRP A 80 4.88 3.22 -19.05
N LYS A 81 3.77 2.51 -18.82
CA LYS A 81 2.64 2.46 -19.74
C LYS A 81 1.32 2.30 -18.99
N THR A 82 0.30 3.02 -19.45
CA THR A 82 -1.08 2.78 -19.00
C THR A 82 -1.82 2.02 -20.09
N LYS A 83 -2.45 0.89 -19.74
CA LYS A 83 -3.32 0.14 -20.64
C LYS A 83 -4.45 -0.46 -19.81
N ASP A 84 -5.59 0.21 -19.82
CA ASP A 84 -6.78 -0.28 -19.14
C ASP A 84 -7.41 -1.41 -19.94
N GLU A 85 -7.90 -2.41 -19.24
CA GLU A 85 -8.74 -3.43 -19.86
C GLU A 85 -10.11 -2.79 -20.14
N PRO A 86 -10.61 -2.84 -21.38
CA PRO A 86 -11.91 -2.27 -21.70
C PRO A 86 -13.00 -2.98 -20.89
N GLN A 87 -13.85 -2.20 -20.25
CA GLN A 87 -15.04 -2.72 -19.59
C GLN A 87 -15.93 -3.39 -20.66
N LYS A 88 -16.31 -4.64 -20.38
CA LYS A 88 -17.21 -5.43 -21.23
C LYS A 88 -18.60 -5.42 -20.62
N GLU A 89 -19.60 -5.71 -21.43
CA GLU A 89 -20.97 -5.91 -20.93
C GLU A 89 -20.97 -7.01 -19.82
N PRO A 90 -21.87 -6.93 -18.84
CA PRO A 90 -22.01 -7.99 -17.84
C PRO A 90 -22.42 -9.33 -18.50
N PRO A 91 -21.86 -10.48 -18.08
CA PRO A 91 -22.30 -11.78 -18.55
C PRO A 91 -23.72 -12.10 -18.07
N HIS A 92 -24.54 -12.73 -18.91
CA HIS A 92 -25.89 -13.16 -18.55
C HIS A 92 -25.87 -14.45 -17.74
N LYS A 93 -24.96 -15.36 -18.09
CA LYS A 93 -24.86 -16.71 -17.53
C LYS A 93 -23.42 -17.15 -17.35
N ILE A 94 -23.22 -18.19 -16.53
CA ILE A 94 -21.88 -18.70 -16.21
C ILE A 94 -21.14 -19.26 -17.43
N ALA A 95 -21.85 -19.85 -18.39
CA ALA A 95 -21.29 -20.34 -19.65
C ALA A 95 -20.50 -19.28 -20.46
N GLU A 96 -20.79 -17.98 -20.29
CA GLU A 96 -20.03 -16.91 -20.95
C GLU A 96 -18.68 -16.61 -20.28
N CYS A 97 -18.44 -17.16 -19.09
CA CYS A 97 -17.24 -16.95 -18.28
C CYS A 97 -16.34 -18.18 -18.21
N GLU A 98 -16.78 -19.31 -18.77
CA GLU A 98 -16.12 -20.61 -18.69
C GLU A 98 -15.84 -21.16 -20.10
N ASN A 99 -14.72 -21.86 -20.27
CA ASN A 99 -14.40 -22.51 -21.53
C ASN A 99 -15.03 -23.91 -21.58
N GLY A 100 -15.92 -24.12 -22.55
CA GLY A 100 -16.46 -25.46 -22.84
C GLY A 100 -17.44 -26.01 -21.81
N SER A 101 -18.01 -25.14 -20.97
CA SER A 101 -19.06 -25.50 -20.02
C SER A 101 -20.41 -25.64 -20.74
N GLU A 102 -21.13 -26.72 -20.46
CA GLU A 102 -22.53 -26.90 -20.88
C GLU A 102 -23.52 -26.30 -19.84
N GLU A 103 -23.01 -25.75 -18.73
CA GLU A 103 -23.85 -25.19 -17.66
C GLU A 103 -24.49 -23.85 -18.06
N ASP A 104 -25.77 -23.90 -18.40
CA ASP A 104 -26.56 -22.76 -18.84
C ASP A 104 -27.42 -22.14 -17.72
N ARG A 105 -26.80 -21.89 -16.56
CA ARG A 105 -27.46 -21.37 -15.34
C ARG A 105 -27.14 -19.90 -15.03
N PRO A 106 -27.96 -19.22 -14.21
CA PRO A 106 -27.61 -17.92 -13.63
C PRO A 106 -26.25 -17.95 -12.91
N ILE A 107 -25.56 -16.81 -12.96
CA ILE A 107 -24.33 -16.61 -12.19
C ILE A 107 -24.68 -16.54 -10.71
N SER A 108 -23.87 -17.18 -9.87
CA SER A 108 -23.96 -17.12 -8.42
C SER A 108 -22.81 -16.27 -7.86
N VAL A 109 -23.11 -15.35 -6.95
CA VAL A 109 -22.13 -14.43 -6.35
C VAL A 109 -22.27 -14.46 -4.83
N ASP A 110 -21.15 -14.73 -4.15
CA ASP A 110 -21.05 -14.62 -2.70
C ASP A 110 -20.38 -13.30 -2.32
N VAL A 111 -21.01 -12.50 -1.45
CA VAL A 111 -20.47 -11.25 -0.92
C VAL A 111 -20.05 -11.47 0.52
N PHE A 112 -18.75 -11.39 0.80
CA PHE A 112 -18.17 -11.71 2.10
C PHE A 112 -17.79 -10.45 2.88
N PHE A 113 -18.23 -10.41 4.15
CA PHE A 113 -17.86 -9.42 5.15
C PHE A 113 -17.17 -10.11 6.34
N PRO A 114 -15.83 -10.29 6.29
CA PRO A 114 -15.08 -10.76 7.44
C PRO A 114 -15.04 -9.69 8.52
N SER A 115 -15.39 -10.07 9.74
CA SER A 115 -15.42 -9.21 10.92
C SER A 115 -14.86 -9.94 12.14
N TYR A 116 -14.27 -9.19 13.06
CA TYR A 116 -13.68 -9.69 14.30
C TYR A 116 -14.16 -8.91 15.52
N ASP A 117 -13.86 -7.61 15.57
CA ASP A 117 -14.18 -6.72 16.68
C ASP A 117 -15.00 -5.49 16.27
N GLU A 118 -15.37 -5.36 14.99
CA GLU A 118 -16.13 -4.22 14.48
C GLU A 118 -17.56 -4.16 15.03
N GLU A 119 -18.04 -2.96 15.37
CA GLU A 119 -19.39 -2.80 15.90
C GLU A 119 -20.47 -3.27 14.91
N PRO A 120 -21.55 -3.94 15.38
CA PRO A 120 -22.65 -4.37 14.52
C PRO A 120 -23.26 -3.24 13.68
N GLU A 121 -23.35 -2.02 14.23
CA GLU A 121 -23.93 -0.89 13.49
C GLU A 121 -23.05 -0.43 12.32
N LEU A 122 -21.72 -0.52 12.46
CA LEU A 122 -20.81 -0.25 11.34
C LEU A 122 -21.01 -1.29 10.23
N VAL A 123 -21.04 -2.57 10.60
CA VAL A 123 -21.26 -3.68 9.65
C VAL A 123 -22.63 -3.56 9.00
N ARG A 124 -23.67 -3.17 9.75
CA ARG A 124 -25.04 -2.95 9.25
C ARG A 124 -25.05 -2.00 8.05
N LEU A 125 -24.35 -0.88 8.12
CA LEU A 125 -24.30 0.09 7.02
C LEU A 125 -23.69 -0.52 5.75
N SER A 126 -22.66 -1.36 5.90
CA SER A 126 -22.03 -2.09 4.80
C SER A 126 -22.95 -3.13 4.17
N ILE A 127 -23.68 -3.89 4.98
CA ILE A 127 -24.66 -4.87 4.49
C ILE A 127 -25.82 -4.18 3.77
N LEU A 128 -26.35 -3.08 4.31
CA LEU A 128 -27.45 -2.33 3.70
C LEU A 128 -27.07 -1.77 2.32
N ASP A 129 -25.81 -1.38 2.11
CA ASP A 129 -25.34 -0.96 0.78
C ASP A 129 -25.09 -2.15 -0.14
N ALA A 130 -24.58 -3.29 0.37
CA ALA A 130 -24.47 -4.51 -0.41
C ALA A 130 -25.83 -5.04 -0.91
N GLN A 131 -26.90 -4.89 -0.13
CA GLN A 131 -28.27 -5.24 -0.55
C GLN A 131 -28.80 -4.36 -1.69
N LYS A 132 -28.16 -3.20 -1.96
CA LYS A 132 -28.52 -2.30 -3.08
C LYS A 132 -27.73 -2.62 -4.35
N ILE A 133 -26.85 -3.61 -4.34
CA ILE A 133 -26.12 -4.03 -5.54
C ILE A 133 -27.12 -4.40 -6.64
N THR A 134 -26.94 -3.81 -7.81
CA THR A 134 -27.76 -4.03 -9.00
C THR A 134 -27.00 -4.83 -10.03
N TYR A 135 -27.74 -5.60 -10.82
CA TYR A 135 -27.19 -6.31 -11.96
C TYR A 135 -28.25 -6.39 -13.06
N PRO A 136 -27.90 -6.19 -14.34
CA PRO A 136 -28.89 -6.12 -15.43
C PRO A 136 -29.51 -7.47 -15.81
N HIS A 137 -28.99 -8.58 -15.26
CA HIS A 137 -29.45 -9.93 -15.56
C HIS A 137 -29.84 -10.67 -14.28
N ASN A 138 -30.55 -11.79 -14.42
CA ASN A 138 -30.91 -12.61 -13.28
C ASN A 138 -29.66 -13.33 -12.74
N ILE A 139 -29.27 -13.01 -11.52
CA ILE A 139 -28.17 -13.67 -10.80
C ILE A 139 -28.63 -14.08 -9.41
N GLU A 140 -27.96 -15.06 -8.83
CA GLU A 140 -28.12 -15.45 -7.44
C GLU A 140 -27.04 -14.74 -6.62
N MET A 141 -27.42 -13.86 -5.70
CA MET A 141 -26.48 -13.17 -4.83
C MET A 141 -26.79 -13.51 -3.38
N LYS A 142 -25.76 -13.92 -2.62
CA LYS A 142 -25.84 -14.18 -1.19
C LYS A 142 -24.82 -13.34 -0.44
N ILE A 143 -25.24 -12.73 0.65
CA ILE A 143 -24.40 -11.89 1.49
C ILE A 143 -24.12 -12.64 2.78
N TYR A 144 -22.86 -12.68 3.18
CA TYR A 144 -22.37 -13.41 4.35
C TYR A 144 -21.61 -12.48 5.29
N ILE A 145 -21.98 -12.49 6.57
CA ILE A 145 -21.08 -12.03 7.64
C ILE A 145 -20.24 -13.22 8.07
N LEU A 146 -18.91 -13.05 8.04
CA LEU A 146 -17.95 -14.04 8.51
C LEU A 146 -17.36 -13.56 9.85
N ASP A 147 -17.89 -14.02 10.98
CA ASP A 147 -17.56 -13.48 12.30
C ASP A 147 -16.55 -14.36 13.06
N ASP A 148 -15.28 -13.93 13.10
CA ASP A 148 -14.22 -14.55 13.93
C ASP A 148 -14.34 -14.16 15.42
N GLY A 149 -15.22 -13.21 15.76
CA GLY A 149 -15.50 -12.76 17.13
C GLY A 149 -16.54 -13.61 17.87
N LYS A 150 -17.29 -14.46 17.16
CA LYS A 150 -18.37 -15.31 17.70
C LYS A 150 -19.43 -14.51 18.49
N ARG A 151 -19.85 -13.36 17.97
CA ARG A 151 -20.66 -12.38 18.71
C ARG A 151 -22.15 -12.62 18.52
N PRO A 152 -22.93 -12.84 19.59
CA PRO A 152 -24.39 -13.00 19.49
C PRO A 152 -25.09 -11.81 18.84
N SER A 153 -24.58 -10.59 19.06
CA SER A 153 -25.09 -9.37 18.43
C SER A 153 -24.92 -9.38 16.91
N MET A 154 -23.84 -9.97 16.40
CA MET A 154 -23.60 -10.07 14.95
C MET A 154 -24.48 -11.13 14.30
N ALA A 155 -24.71 -12.26 14.98
CA ALA A 155 -25.67 -13.26 14.53
C ALA A 155 -27.11 -12.71 14.51
N ALA A 156 -27.50 -11.93 15.53
CA ALA A 156 -28.80 -11.26 15.57
C ALA A 156 -28.96 -10.26 14.42
N LEU A 157 -27.91 -9.49 14.10
CA LEU A 157 -27.89 -8.58 12.96
C LEU A 157 -28.10 -9.32 11.63
N ALA A 158 -27.41 -10.44 11.42
CA ALA A 158 -27.56 -11.24 10.21
C ALA A 158 -29.00 -11.76 10.05
N GLN A 159 -29.59 -12.25 11.14
CA GLN A 159 -30.98 -12.69 11.16
C GLN A 159 -31.96 -11.54 10.87
N GLU A 160 -31.72 -10.36 11.45
CA GLU A 160 -32.54 -9.17 11.25
C GLU A 160 -32.54 -8.71 9.78
N LEU A 161 -31.36 -8.70 9.15
CA LEU A 161 -31.19 -8.26 7.76
C LEU A 161 -31.49 -9.37 6.73
N GLY A 162 -31.79 -10.59 7.18
CA GLY A 162 -32.10 -11.72 6.31
C GLY A 162 -30.90 -12.19 5.48
N ILE A 163 -29.70 -12.13 6.04
CA ILE A 163 -28.44 -12.55 5.39
C ILE A 163 -27.80 -13.72 6.12
N GLU A 164 -26.77 -14.32 5.51
CA GLU A 164 -26.10 -15.50 6.03
C GLU A 164 -25.04 -15.13 7.09
N TYR A 165 -24.86 -16.01 8.07
CA TYR A 165 -23.88 -15.85 9.14
C TYR A 165 -23.01 -17.09 9.24
N ILE A 166 -21.69 -16.91 9.14
CA ILE A 166 -20.70 -17.97 9.26
C ILE A 166 -19.74 -17.60 10.38
N THR A 167 -19.42 -18.58 11.22
CA THR A 167 -18.39 -18.50 12.26
C THR A 167 -17.57 -19.79 12.23
N ARG A 168 -16.42 -19.82 12.92
CA ARG A 168 -15.56 -21.00 13.00
C ARG A 168 -14.95 -21.23 14.38
N GLU A 169 -14.36 -22.40 14.56
CA GLU A 169 -13.56 -22.71 15.75
C GLU A 169 -12.11 -22.23 15.58
N GLY A 170 -11.63 -21.42 16.54
CA GLY A 170 -10.29 -20.83 16.49
C GLY A 170 -10.15 -19.69 15.46
N ASN A 171 -9.02 -18.97 15.52
CA ASN A 171 -8.76 -17.78 14.68
C ASN A 171 -7.47 -17.93 13.85
N GLU A 172 -7.11 -19.17 13.49
CA GLU A 172 -5.92 -19.46 12.71
C GLU A 172 -5.99 -18.81 11.33
N GLY A 173 -4.88 -18.25 10.84
CA GLY A 173 -4.85 -17.55 9.55
C GLY A 173 -5.60 -16.21 9.51
N PHE A 174 -6.14 -15.70 10.63
CA PHE A 174 -6.87 -14.42 10.70
C PHE A 174 -7.94 -14.32 9.58
N LYS A 175 -8.00 -13.19 8.87
CA LYS A 175 -8.90 -12.96 7.74
C LYS A 175 -8.81 -14.04 6.66
N ALA A 176 -7.60 -14.48 6.29
CA ALA A 176 -7.42 -15.53 5.28
C ALA A 176 -8.04 -16.87 5.71
N GLY A 177 -7.92 -17.21 7.00
CA GLY A 177 -8.56 -18.39 7.58
C GLY A 177 -10.07 -18.26 7.67
N ASN A 178 -10.59 -17.08 7.95
CA ASN A 178 -12.02 -16.80 7.96
C ASN A 178 -12.63 -16.97 6.54
N LEU A 179 -11.96 -16.41 5.53
CA LEU A 179 -12.33 -16.60 4.12
C LEU A 179 -12.27 -18.07 3.71
N ARG A 180 -11.21 -18.81 4.09
CA ARG A 180 -11.12 -20.27 3.85
C ARG A 180 -12.34 -21.00 4.43
N ASN A 181 -12.67 -20.76 5.69
CA ASN A 181 -13.80 -21.42 6.35
C ASN A 181 -15.13 -21.14 5.65
N ALA A 182 -15.31 -19.93 5.12
CA ALA A 182 -16.47 -19.58 4.31
C ALA A 182 -16.48 -20.34 2.97
N LEU A 183 -15.33 -20.48 2.31
CA LEU A 183 -15.22 -21.22 1.04
C LEU A 183 -15.59 -22.70 1.18
N GLU A 184 -15.44 -23.30 2.35
CA GLU A 184 -15.85 -24.69 2.63
C GLU A 184 -17.37 -24.86 2.74
N GLN A 185 -18.12 -23.78 2.92
CA GLN A 185 -19.57 -23.77 3.19
C GLN A 185 -20.39 -23.04 2.11
N THR A 186 -19.72 -22.46 1.11
CA THR A 186 -20.33 -21.60 0.09
C THR A 186 -19.88 -22.03 -1.31
N TYR A 187 -20.69 -21.70 -2.32
CA TYR A 187 -20.56 -22.28 -3.67
C TYR A 187 -20.76 -21.29 -4.82
N GLY A 188 -20.77 -19.98 -4.57
CA GLY A 188 -20.91 -18.97 -5.63
C GLY A 188 -19.75 -18.98 -6.62
N ASP A 189 -20.01 -18.68 -7.89
CA ASP A 189 -19.00 -18.67 -8.95
C ASP A 189 -17.94 -17.58 -8.73
N PHE A 190 -18.42 -16.43 -8.28
CA PHE A 190 -17.60 -15.27 -7.95
C PHE A 190 -17.76 -14.87 -6.49
N ILE A 191 -16.70 -14.32 -5.92
CA ILE A 191 -16.63 -13.90 -4.54
C ILE A 191 -16.28 -12.42 -4.51
N VAL A 192 -17.14 -11.59 -3.92
CA VAL A 192 -16.83 -10.19 -3.61
C VAL A 192 -16.30 -10.15 -2.18
N ILE A 193 -15.09 -9.65 -2.00
CA ILE A 193 -14.49 -9.46 -0.67
C ILE A 193 -14.63 -8.00 -0.27
N CYS A 194 -15.38 -7.75 0.80
CA CYS A 194 -15.56 -6.47 1.44
C CYS A 194 -15.00 -6.55 2.87
N ASP A 195 -14.18 -5.60 3.33
CA ASP A 195 -13.93 -5.47 4.77
C ASP A 195 -15.23 -5.09 5.48
N ALA A 196 -15.28 -5.27 6.80
CA ALA A 196 -16.44 -4.90 7.64
C ALA A 196 -16.94 -3.45 7.41
N ASP A 197 -16.04 -2.52 7.07
CA ASP A 197 -16.31 -1.11 6.76
C ASP A 197 -16.32 -0.77 5.26
N THR A 198 -16.23 -1.78 4.39
CA THR A 198 -16.34 -1.59 2.94
C THR A 198 -17.80 -1.55 2.52
N ARG A 199 -18.24 -0.40 1.99
CA ARG A 199 -19.60 -0.21 1.50
C ARG A 199 -19.57 -0.22 -0.04
N PRO A 200 -19.97 -1.32 -0.70
CA PRO A 200 -19.95 -1.41 -2.16
C PRO A 200 -21.01 -0.48 -2.77
N PHE A 201 -20.75 0.02 -3.97
CA PHE A 201 -21.73 0.77 -4.75
C PHE A 201 -22.68 -0.17 -5.48
N PRO A 202 -23.90 0.29 -5.83
CA PRO A 202 -24.86 -0.51 -6.59
C PRO A 202 -24.28 -1.11 -7.87
N THR A 203 -23.36 -0.39 -8.51
CA THR A 203 -22.75 -0.70 -9.80
C THR A 203 -21.61 -1.71 -9.75
N ILE A 204 -21.12 -2.13 -8.58
CA ILE A 204 -19.88 -2.91 -8.46
C ILE A 204 -19.87 -4.16 -9.33
N LEU A 205 -20.96 -4.92 -9.39
CA LEU A 205 -21.05 -6.13 -10.21
C LEU A 205 -21.25 -5.82 -11.69
N GLU A 206 -22.08 -4.82 -12.01
CA GLU A 206 -22.32 -4.36 -13.38
C GLU A 206 -21.03 -3.87 -14.05
N HIS A 207 -20.19 -3.14 -13.31
CA HIS A 207 -18.96 -2.59 -13.88
C HIS A 207 -17.79 -3.58 -13.93
N THR A 208 -17.84 -4.67 -13.15
CA THR A 208 -16.69 -5.58 -12.99
C THR A 208 -16.89 -7.00 -13.52
N LEU A 209 -18.11 -7.57 -13.49
CA LEU A 209 -18.30 -8.98 -13.89
C LEU A 209 -18.03 -9.22 -15.39
N GLY A 210 -18.15 -8.19 -16.22
CA GLY A 210 -17.80 -8.24 -17.64
C GLY A 210 -16.36 -8.70 -17.92
N TYR A 211 -15.41 -8.40 -17.02
CA TYR A 211 -14.01 -8.82 -17.20
C TYR A 211 -13.84 -10.35 -17.15
N PHE A 212 -14.67 -11.07 -16.40
CA PHE A 212 -14.60 -12.53 -16.24
C PHE A 212 -15.12 -13.32 -17.45
N ARG A 213 -15.65 -12.65 -18.48
CA ARG A 213 -15.81 -13.27 -19.81
C ARG A 213 -14.48 -13.75 -20.38
N ASP A 214 -13.36 -13.19 -19.92
CA ASP A 214 -12.06 -13.82 -20.10
C ASP A 214 -11.91 -14.93 -19.04
N PRO A 215 -11.85 -16.22 -19.45
CA PRO A 215 -11.76 -17.37 -18.56
C PRO A 215 -10.46 -17.38 -17.75
N ASP A 216 -9.44 -16.63 -18.17
CA ASP A 216 -8.19 -16.51 -17.45
C ASP A 216 -8.19 -15.35 -16.45
N VAL A 217 -9.22 -14.51 -16.37
CA VAL A 217 -9.29 -13.49 -15.31
C VAL A 217 -9.63 -14.16 -13.97
N ALA A 218 -8.68 -14.12 -13.05
CA ALA A 218 -8.79 -14.67 -11.70
C ALA A 218 -9.40 -13.67 -10.72
N TRP A 219 -9.08 -12.37 -10.83
CA TRP A 219 -9.72 -11.34 -10.02
C TRP A 219 -9.75 -9.96 -10.70
N VAL A 220 -10.67 -9.13 -10.23
CA VAL A 220 -10.81 -7.72 -10.54
C VAL A 220 -10.68 -6.92 -9.24
N GLN A 221 -9.73 -5.99 -9.19
CA GLN A 221 -9.58 -5.04 -8.09
C GLN A 221 -10.20 -3.70 -8.46
N THR A 222 -10.95 -3.10 -7.55
CA THR A 222 -11.46 -1.72 -7.68
C THR A 222 -10.70 -0.78 -6.74
N PRO A 223 -10.59 0.52 -7.04
CA PRO A 223 -9.99 1.49 -6.13
C PRO A 223 -10.75 1.59 -4.82
N GLN A 224 -10.02 1.63 -3.71
CA GLN A 224 -10.58 1.84 -2.38
C GLN A 224 -10.66 3.34 -2.13
N TRP A 225 -11.85 3.87 -1.84
CA TRP A 225 -12.02 5.30 -1.58
C TRP A 225 -12.38 5.59 -0.12
N PHE A 226 -11.50 6.35 0.54
CA PHE A 226 -11.77 6.89 1.87
C PHE A 226 -12.59 8.18 1.75
N PHE A 227 -13.89 8.08 1.98
CA PHE A 227 -14.84 9.17 1.79
C PHE A 227 -14.90 10.13 3.00
N ASP A 228 -14.32 9.73 4.13
CA ASP A 228 -14.30 10.46 5.40
C ASP A 228 -13.07 11.35 5.58
N LEU A 229 -12.22 11.48 4.54
CA LEU A 229 -11.02 12.31 4.63
C LEU A 229 -11.39 13.80 4.82
N PRO A 230 -10.76 14.50 5.78
CA PRO A 230 -10.91 15.94 5.92
C PRO A 230 -10.40 16.66 4.67
N GLU A 231 -11.29 17.41 3.99
CA GLU A 231 -10.93 18.22 2.82
C GLU A 231 -10.10 19.45 3.20
N GLY A 232 -10.12 19.84 4.47
CA GLY A 232 -9.47 21.05 4.97
C GLY A 232 -10.05 22.35 4.39
N GLU A 233 -9.38 23.45 4.66
CA GLU A 233 -9.77 24.79 4.21
C GLU A 233 -8.63 25.43 3.41
N ARG A 234 -8.97 26.03 2.26
CA ARG A 234 -8.00 26.74 1.41
C ARG A 234 -7.35 27.91 2.16
N LEU A 235 -6.05 28.11 1.96
CA LEU A 235 -5.26 29.15 2.62
C LEU A 235 -5.87 30.57 2.51
N PRO A 236 -6.38 31.02 1.34
CA PRO A 236 -7.07 32.31 1.25
C PRO A 236 -8.31 32.40 2.12
N ALA A 237 -9.13 31.35 2.18
CA ALA A 237 -10.36 31.33 2.97
C ALA A 237 -10.02 31.34 4.47
N TRP A 238 -9.04 30.52 4.87
CA TRP A 238 -8.56 30.49 6.24
C TRP A 238 -7.97 31.84 6.67
N LEU A 239 -7.17 32.48 5.81
CA LEU A 239 -6.60 33.80 6.07
C LEU A 239 -7.66 34.91 6.04
N ASP A 240 -8.69 34.80 5.21
CA ASP A 240 -9.83 35.72 5.22
C ASP A 240 -10.53 35.67 6.58
N ARG A 241 -10.78 34.48 7.11
CA ARG A 241 -11.41 34.30 8.42
C ARG A 241 -10.55 34.82 9.57
N LYS A 242 -9.21 34.67 9.50
CA LYS A 242 -8.30 35.06 10.58
C LYS A 242 -7.84 36.52 10.54
N VAL A 243 -7.61 37.07 9.34
CA VAL A 243 -6.94 38.36 9.12
C VAL A 243 -7.73 39.27 8.18
N GLY A 244 -8.89 38.83 7.69
CA GLY A 244 -9.76 39.59 6.78
C GLY A 244 -9.26 39.58 5.33
N ARG A 245 -9.86 40.45 4.51
CA ARG A 245 -9.66 40.50 3.05
C ARG A 245 -8.21 40.68 2.60
N THR A 246 -7.38 41.33 3.41
CA THR A 246 -5.93 41.48 3.17
C THR A 246 -5.22 40.13 3.31
N GLY A 247 -5.61 39.32 4.29
CA GLY A 247 -5.19 37.92 4.43
C GLY A 247 -5.59 37.08 3.22
N ALA A 248 -6.82 37.20 2.73
CA ALA A 248 -7.28 36.51 1.52
C ALA A 248 -6.44 36.86 0.28
N PHE A 249 -6.04 38.14 0.14
CA PHE A 249 -5.16 38.58 -0.94
C PHE A 249 -3.76 37.98 -0.82
N ILE A 250 -3.18 37.96 0.39
CA ILE A 250 -1.89 37.30 0.66
C ILE A 250 -1.99 35.81 0.35
N GLY A 251 -3.04 35.13 0.81
CA GLY A 251 -3.27 33.71 0.55
C GLY A 251 -3.35 33.41 -0.94
N ARG A 252 -4.09 34.20 -1.72
CA ARG A 252 -4.14 34.07 -3.18
C ARG A 252 -2.78 34.32 -3.84
N GLY A 253 -2.00 35.26 -3.31
CA GLY A 253 -0.63 35.51 -3.76
C GLY A 253 0.29 34.30 -3.54
N VAL A 254 0.24 33.71 -2.35
CA VAL A 254 0.98 32.49 -2.00
C VAL A 254 0.56 31.34 -2.91
N GLU A 255 -0.74 31.11 -3.07
CA GLU A 255 -1.24 30.00 -3.89
C GLU A 255 -0.94 30.16 -5.38
N ARG A 256 -0.77 31.39 -5.87
CA ARG A 256 -0.35 31.63 -7.25
C ARG A 256 1.12 31.26 -7.50
N LEU A 257 1.97 31.35 -6.47
CA LEU A 257 3.40 31.03 -6.55
C LEU A 257 3.67 29.57 -6.22
N TYR A 258 3.05 29.05 -5.16
CA TYR A 258 3.33 27.73 -4.60
C TYR A 258 2.30 26.66 -5.02
N GLY A 259 1.15 27.09 -5.56
CA GLY A 259 0.01 26.22 -5.83
C GLY A 259 -0.99 26.18 -4.66
N PRO A 260 -2.10 25.45 -4.81
CA PRO A 260 -3.08 25.19 -3.75
C PRO A 260 -2.46 24.86 -2.39
N VAL A 261 -2.85 25.60 -1.34
CA VAL A 261 -2.47 25.27 0.03
C VAL A 261 -3.73 25.04 0.84
N THR A 262 -3.87 23.85 1.41
CA THR A 262 -5.04 23.44 2.17
C THR A 262 -4.63 23.16 3.61
N LEU A 263 -5.29 23.82 4.56
CA LEU A 263 -5.03 23.70 5.99
C LEU A 263 -6.06 22.79 6.64
N GLY A 264 -5.64 21.88 7.51
CA GLY A 264 -6.54 20.94 8.18
C GLY A 264 -6.96 19.75 7.32
N GLU A 265 -6.29 19.53 6.19
CA GLU A 265 -6.39 18.28 5.43
C GLU A 265 -5.81 17.09 6.22
N ASP A 266 -6.12 15.88 5.78
CA ASP A 266 -5.58 14.64 6.34
C ASP A 266 -4.03 14.67 6.40
N PRO A 267 -3.42 14.59 7.60
CA PRO A 267 -1.97 14.61 7.75
C PRO A 267 -1.33 13.23 7.48
N PHE A 268 -2.12 12.16 7.40
CA PHE A 268 -1.65 10.78 7.30
C PHE A 268 -1.42 10.31 5.86
N VAL A 269 -1.83 11.12 4.88
CA VAL A 269 -1.78 10.79 3.44
C VAL A 269 -2.47 9.44 3.19
N ASN A 270 -3.68 9.33 3.73
CA ASN A 270 -4.56 8.16 3.59
C ASN A 270 -5.15 8.06 2.19
N ASP A 271 -5.30 9.19 1.48
CA ASP A 271 -5.76 9.22 0.08
C ASP A 271 -4.94 8.24 -0.78
N PRO A 272 -5.57 7.16 -1.29
CA PRO A 272 -4.89 6.11 -2.00
C PRO A 272 -4.88 6.35 -3.51
N GLN A 273 -5.33 7.51 -4.01
CA GLN A 273 -5.43 7.81 -5.44
C GLN A 273 -4.09 7.62 -6.18
N MET A 274 -2.96 8.01 -5.55
CA MET A 274 -1.63 7.77 -6.12
C MET A 274 -1.37 6.27 -6.36
N PHE A 275 -1.86 5.42 -5.46
CA PHE A 275 -1.67 4.00 -5.58
C PHE A 275 -2.61 3.40 -6.63
N TYR A 276 -3.92 3.63 -6.55
CA TYR A 276 -4.89 3.00 -7.46
C TYR A 276 -4.83 3.58 -8.89
N ASP A 277 -4.88 4.91 -9.05
CA ASP A 277 -5.02 5.56 -10.36
C ASP A 277 -3.71 5.63 -11.14
N VAL A 278 -2.57 5.62 -10.43
CA VAL A 278 -1.25 5.81 -11.05
C VAL A 278 -0.41 4.55 -10.99
N ILE A 279 -0.18 3.96 -9.82
CA ILE A 279 0.73 2.83 -9.65
C ILE A 279 0.08 1.52 -10.09
N GLN A 280 -1.05 1.13 -9.50
CA GLN A 280 -1.67 -0.18 -9.69
C GLN A 280 -2.32 -0.30 -11.07
N ARG A 281 -3.02 0.74 -11.54
CA ARG A 281 -3.57 0.81 -12.91
C ARG A 281 -2.52 0.59 -13.99
N ARG A 282 -1.29 1.11 -13.79
CA ARG A 282 -0.16 0.89 -14.72
C ARG A 282 0.52 -0.48 -14.58
N ARG A 283 -0.04 -1.39 -13.79
CA ARG A 283 0.36 -2.80 -13.79
C ARG A 283 -0.52 -3.68 -14.67
N ASN A 284 -1.67 -3.19 -15.13
CA ASN A 284 -2.57 -3.92 -16.04
C ASN A 284 -1.86 -4.40 -17.31
N TRP A 285 -1.02 -3.56 -17.93
CA TRP A 285 -0.38 -3.88 -19.21
C TRP A 285 0.61 -5.05 -19.17
N VAL A 286 1.07 -5.45 -17.98
CA VAL A 286 1.94 -6.61 -17.74
C VAL A 286 1.29 -7.69 -16.90
N ASN A 287 -0.03 -7.62 -16.68
CA ASN A 287 -0.73 -8.58 -15.84
C ASN A 287 -0.12 -8.70 -14.43
N ALA A 288 0.05 -7.56 -13.74
CA ALA A 288 0.67 -7.53 -12.40
C ALA A 288 -0.07 -6.62 -11.40
N SER A 289 -1.31 -6.22 -11.71
CA SER A 289 -2.21 -5.67 -10.70
C SER A 289 -2.47 -6.74 -9.65
N PHE A 290 -2.45 -6.40 -8.37
CA PHE A 290 -2.65 -7.38 -7.30
C PHE A 290 -3.88 -7.00 -6.47
N CYS A 291 -4.45 -7.98 -5.77
CA CYS A 291 -5.56 -7.76 -4.84
C CYS A 291 -5.08 -6.99 -3.60
N CYS A 292 -5.92 -6.09 -3.10
CA CYS A 292 -5.67 -5.24 -1.92
C CYS A 292 -6.61 -5.56 -0.74
N GLY A 293 -7.11 -6.79 -0.69
CA GLY A 293 -7.85 -7.34 0.45
C GLY A 293 -9.33 -6.99 0.51
N ALA A 294 -9.78 -5.91 -0.10
CA ALA A 294 -11.19 -5.49 -0.14
C ALA A 294 -11.53 -4.72 -1.41
N GLY A 295 -12.82 -4.63 -1.74
CA GLY A 295 -13.31 -4.02 -2.97
C GLY A 295 -12.84 -4.81 -4.20
N SER A 296 -12.76 -6.13 -4.07
CA SER A 296 -12.24 -7.03 -5.10
C SER A 296 -13.20 -8.18 -5.36
N ILE A 297 -13.26 -8.62 -6.62
CA ILE A 297 -14.08 -9.72 -7.08
C ILE A 297 -13.13 -10.83 -7.53
N HIS A 298 -13.37 -12.06 -7.10
CA HIS A 298 -12.51 -13.21 -7.35
C HIS A 298 -13.31 -14.32 -8.02
N ARG A 299 -12.72 -14.96 -9.03
CA ARG A 299 -13.21 -16.22 -9.59
C ARG A 299 -12.89 -17.34 -8.60
N ARG A 300 -13.92 -18.02 -8.10
CA ARG A 300 -13.74 -19.12 -7.12
C ARG A 300 -12.86 -20.23 -7.68
N GLU A 301 -13.11 -20.64 -8.92
CA GLU A 301 -12.31 -21.64 -9.65
C GLU A 301 -10.82 -21.33 -9.57
N ALA A 302 -10.43 -20.07 -9.84
CA ALA A 302 -9.03 -19.66 -9.84
C ALA A 302 -8.39 -19.81 -8.47
N VAL A 303 -9.06 -19.29 -7.43
CA VAL A 303 -8.58 -19.36 -6.05
C VAL A 303 -8.45 -20.81 -5.60
N MET A 304 -9.44 -21.66 -5.89
CA MET A 304 -9.46 -23.07 -5.48
C MET A 304 -8.45 -23.92 -6.26
N GLU A 305 -8.31 -23.70 -7.57
CA GLU A 305 -7.33 -24.40 -8.40
C GLU A 305 -5.91 -24.11 -7.92
N ALA A 306 -5.58 -22.83 -7.72
CA ALA A 306 -4.27 -22.42 -7.21
C ALA A 306 -4.01 -22.95 -5.79
N ALA A 307 -5.04 -23.01 -4.94
CA ALA A 307 -4.96 -23.59 -3.61
C ALA A 307 -4.60 -25.08 -3.65
N LEU A 308 -5.32 -25.86 -4.46
CA LEU A 308 -5.13 -27.31 -4.60
C LEU A 308 -3.73 -27.64 -5.11
N ARG A 309 -3.24 -26.85 -6.07
CA ARG A 309 -1.88 -26.98 -6.59
C ARG A 309 -0.84 -26.68 -5.52
N SER A 310 -0.96 -25.54 -4.85
CA SER A 310 -0.02 -25.16 -3.80
C SER A 310 -0.03 -26.16 -2.63
N TYR A 311 -1.19 -26.70 -2.31
CA TYR A 311 -1.37 -27.75 -1.31
C TYR A 311 -0.66 -29.05 -1.72
N SER A 312 -0.86 -29.51 -2.96
CA SER A 312 -0.16 -30.69 -3.50
C SER A 312 1.36 -30.50 -3.53
N GLU A 313 1.85 -29.32 -3.94
CA GLU A 313 3.29 -29.01 -3.96
C GLU A 313 3.89 -29.03 -2.55
N GLN A 314 3.16 -28.49 -1.56
CA GLN A 314 3.60 -28.49 -0.17
C GLN A 314 3.71 -29.92 0.39
N ILE A 315 2.70 -30.76 0.16
CA ILE A 315 2.72 -32.17 0.55
C ILE A 315 3.93 -32.89 -0.08
N SER A 316 4.16 -32.70 -1.39
CA SER A 316 5.31 -33.31 -2.07
C SER A 316 6.64 -32.85 -1.50
N LYS A 317 6.79 -31.56 -1.20
CA LYS A 317 8.02 -31.00 -0.65
C LYS A 317 8.31 -31.47 0.78
N GLU A 318 7.29 -31.55 1.62
CA GLU A 318 7.41 -32.05 2.99
C GLU A 318 7.71 -33.56 2.99
N HIS A 319 7.02 -34.32 2.13
CA HIS A 319 7.29 -35.74 1.94
C HIS A 319 8.74 -36.00 1.54
N ASP A 320 9.25 -35.28 0.52
CA ASP A 320 10.64 -35.39 0.08
C ASP A 320 11.65 -35.01 1.19
N ALA A 321 11.33 -34.00 2.00
CA ALA A 321 12.18 -33.55 3.10
C ALA A 321 12.28 -34.59 4.22
N VAL A 322 11.15 -35.15 4.64
CA VAL A 322 11.10 -36.21 5.66
C VAL A 322 11.75 -37.48 5.12
N GLU A 323 11.49 -37.87 3.87
CA GLU A 323 12.10 -39.04 3.27
C GLU A 323 13.64 -38.90 3.22
N LYS A 324 14.14 -37.72 2.86
CA LYS A 324 15.58 -37.41 2.89
C LYS A 324 16.16 -37.53 4.30
N GLN A 325 15.42 -37.15 5.33
CA GLN A 325 15.83 -37.30 6.73
C GLN A 325 15.86 -38.77 7.16
N ILE A 326 14.85 -39.56 6.79
CA ILE A 326 14.80 -41.00 7.04
C ILE A 326 16.01 -41.68 6.39
N ARG A 327 16.25 -41.45 5.09
CA ARG A 327 17.42 -42.01 4.36
C ARG A 327 18.74 -41.64 5.04
N LYS A 328 18.85 -40.42 5.59
CA LYS A 328 20.04 -39.97 6.33
C LYS A 328 20.24 -40.72 7.66
N LEU A 329 19.16 -41.07 8.35
CA LEU A 329 19.18 -41.78 9.63
C LEU A 329 19.39 -43.29 9.46
N THR A 330 18.67 -43.91 8.51
CA THR A 330 18.74 -45.36 8.25
C THR A 330 19.96 -45.76 7.42
N LYS A 331 20.58 -44.80 6.71
CA LYS A 331 21.65 -45.01 5.70
C LYS A 331 21.21 -45.89 4.53
N GLU A 332 19.90 -46.04 4.33
CA GLU A 332 19.33 -46.77 3.21
C GLU A 332 19.18 -45.87 1.98
N LYS A 333 19.26 -46.46 0.78
CA LYS A 333 19.15 -45.71 -0.48
C LYS A 333 17.71 -45.31 -0.82
N THR A 334 16.73 -46.07 -0.35
CA THR A 334 15.31 -45.93 -0.67
C THR A 334 14.49 -46.22 0.58
N VAL A 335 13.42 -45.46 0.82
CA VAL A 335 12.45 -45.77 1.89
C VAL A 335 11.44 -46.79 1.35
N ASP A 336 11.02 -47.71 2.22
CA ASP A 336 9.98 -48.68 1.88
C ASP A 336 8.69 -48.01 1.39
N LYS A 337 8.02 -48.62 0.41
CA LYS A 337 6.84 -48.04 -0.23
C LYS A 337 5.65 -47.89 0.72
N GLU A 338 5.44 -48.83 1.64
CA GLU A 338 4.34 -48.74 2.61
C GLU A 338 4.59 -47.60 3.59
N ILE A 339 5.82 -47.47 4.08
CA ILE A 339 6.23 -46.37 4.95
C ILE A 339 6.07 -45.03 4.24
N SER A 340 6.53 -44.93 2.99
CA SER A 340 6.42 -43.71 2.17
C SER A 340 4.95 -43.32 1.90
N ASN A 341 4.07 -44.29 1.65
CA ASN A 341 2.65 -44.06 1.45
C ASN A 341 1.94 -43.61 2.75
N ASN A 342 2.22 -44.26 3.87
CA ASN A 342 1.66 -43.88 5.17
C ASN A 342 2.11 -42.48 5.58
N LEU A 343 3.39 -42.16 5.39
CA LEU A 343 3.93 -40.82 5.61
C LEU A 343 3.21 -39.78 4.75
N ARG A 344 2.95 -40.08 3.47
CA ARG A 344 2.21 -39.16 2.60
C ARG A 344 0.78 -38.91 3.09
N GLN A 345 0.11 -39.94 3.62
CA GLN A 345 -1.23 -39.78 4.20
C GLN A 345 -1.19 -38.92 5.47
N GLU A 346 -0.22 -39.15 6.35
CA GLU A 346 -0.03 -38.35 7.57
C GLU A 346 0.23 -36.87 7.24
N ILE A 347 1.17 -36.59 6.32
CA ILE A 347 1.45 -35.23 5.85
C ILE A 347 0.21 -34.58 5.23
N LEU A 348 -0.62 -35.34 4.49
CA LEU A 348 -1.85 -34.82 3.90
C LEU A 348 -2.82 -34.32 4.99
N PHE A 349 -3.02 -35.10 6.07
CA PHE A 349 -3.88 -34.68 7.18
C PHE A 349 -3.30 -33.52 8.00
N ASP A 350 -1.99 -33.43 8.12
CA ASP A 350 -1.31 -32.37 8.87
C ASP A 350 -1.14 -31.07 8.08
N THR A 351 -1.13 -31.15 6.74
CA THR A 351 -1.03 -29.96 5.89
C THR A 351 -2.38 -29.26 5.82
N GLU A 352 -2.39 -27.95 6.05
CA GLU A 352 -3.59 -27.14 5.91
C GLU A 352 -3.85 -26.72 4.47
N PHE A 353 -5.09 -26.95 4.00
CA PHE A 353 -5.55 -26.43 2.71
C PHE A 353 -5.84 -24.92 2.80
N THR A 354 -5.09 -24.09 2.06
CA THR A 354 -5.13 -22.63 2.20
C THR A 354 -5.45 -21.91 0.89
N PRO A 355 -6.74 -21.66 0.58
CA PRO A 355 -7.15 -20.91 -0.60
C PRO A 355 -6.61 -19.48 -0.65
N TYR A 356 -6.66 -18.81 0.50
CA TYR A 356 -5.92 -17.58 0.75
C TYR A 356 -4.77 -17.90 1.67
N LYS A 357 -3.56 -17.40 1.36
CA LYS A 357 -2.36 -17.71 2.15
C LYS A 357 -2.48 -17.15 3.56
N PHE A 358 -2.19 -17.98 4.57
CA PHE A 358 -2.22 -17.57 5.98
C PHE A 358 -1.03 -16.66 6.30
N HIS A 359 -1.21 -15.38 6.01
CA HIS A 359 -0.17 -14.37 6.08
C HIS A 359 -0.81 -13.00 6.35
N VAL A 360 -0.07 -12.07 6.95
CA VAL A 360 -0.56 -10.70 7.26
C VAL A 360 -0.80 -9.83 6.01
N SER A 361 -0.34 -10.31 4.86
CA SER A 361 -0.55 -9.73 3.53
C SER A 361 -0.99 -10.84 2.60
N GLU A 362 -2.07 -11.52 2.97
CA GLU A 362 -2.66 -12.64 2.24
C GLU A 362 -3.08 -12.23 0.82
N ASP A 363 -3.48 -10.98 0.66
CA ASP A 363 -4.01 -10.38 -0.57
C ASP A 363 -2.97 -10.35 -1.70
N ILE A 364 -1.84 -9.68 -1.50
CA ILE A 364 -0.73 -9.64 -2.45
C ILE A 364 -0.08 -11.02 -2.57
N TYR A 365 -0.03 -11.82 -1.49
CA TYR A 365 0.57 -13.14 -1.54
C TYR A 365 -0.26 -14.10 -2.41
N THR A 366 -1.59 -14.10 -2.26
CA THR A 366 -2.48 -14.89 -3.11
C THR A 366 -2.38 -14.44 -4.58
N SER A 367 -2.24 -13.14 -4.82
CA SER A 367 -1.98 -12.60 -6.17
C SER A 367 -0.67 -13.10 -6.79
N ILE A 368 0.39 -13.23 -5.98
CA ILE A 368 1.67 -13.80 -6.43
C ILE A 368 1.51 -15.28 -6.74
N VAL A 369 0.81 -16.04 -5.90
CA VAL A 369 0.56 -17.47 -6.12
C VAL A 369 -0.16 -17.67 -7.47
N LEU A 370 -1.27 -16.96 -7.69
CA LEU A 370 -2.05 -17.04 -8.93
C LEU A 370 -1.23 -16.63 -10.17
N HIS A 371 -0.52 -15.49 -10.13
CA HIS A 371 0.34 -15.09 -11.25
C HIS A 371 1.55 -16.01 -11.48
N SER A 372 1.94 -16.80 -10.48
CA SER A 372 3.05 -17.76 -10.56
C SER A 372 2.64 -19.17 -10.97
N ASP A 373 1.35 -19.41 -11.24
CA ASP A 373 0.87 -20.70 -11.71
C ASP A 373 1.52 -21.06 -13.05
N THR A 374 2.05 -22.28 -13.15
CA THR A 374 2.80 -22.76 -14.31
C THR A 374 1.95 -23.44 -15.36
N GLU A 375 0.73 -23.87 -15.05
CA GLU A 375 -0.15 -24.54 -16.01
C GLU A 375 -1.24 -23.61 -16.54
N ARG A 376 -1.68 -22.62 -15.74
CA ARG A 376 -2.67 -21.63 -16.16
C ARG A 376 -2.14 -20.22 -15.97
N THR A 377 -2.25 -19.40 -17.01
CA THR A 377 -1.78 -18.02 -16.99
C THR A 377 -2.86 -17.10 -16.47
N TRP A 378 -3.13 -17.17 -15.16
CA TRP A 378 -4.12 -16.32 -14.53
C TRP A 378 -3.82 -14.83 -14.73
N ARG A 379 -4.88 -14.09 -15.04
CA ARG A 379 -4.91 -12.67 -15.30
C ARG A 379 -5.59 -11.91 -14.17
N SER A 380 -5.17 -10.68 -13.98
CA SER A 380 -5.75 -9.71 -13.06
C SER A 380 -6.11 -8.42 -13.78
N VAL A 381 -7.11 -7.73 -13.26
CA VAL A 381 -7.55 -6.43 -13.78
C VAL A 381 -7.70 -5.44 -12.63
N GLN A 382 -7.02 -4.30 -12.71
CA GLN A 382 -7.39 -3.10 -11.96
C GLN A 382 -8.47 -2.34 -12.75
N HIS A 383 -9.70 -2.36 -12.25
CA HIS A 383 -10.78 -1.51 -12.74
C HIS A 383 -10.47 -0.04 -12.37
N PRO A 384 -10.67 0.93 -13.29
CA PRO A 384 -10.27 2.31 -13.03
C PRO A 384 -11.25 3.08 -12.13
N GLU A 385 -12.54 2.77 -12.13
CA GLU A 385 -13.56 3.52 -11.36
C GLU A 385 -13.71 2.99 -9.94
N VAL A 386 -14.01 3.89 -9.00
CA VAL A 386 -14.29 3.55 -7.60
C VAL A 386 -15.66 2.88 -7.51
N GLU A 387 -15.69 1.64 -7.01
CA GLU A 387 -16.93 0.87 -6.82
C GLU A 387 -17.24 0.56 -5.35
N SER A 388 -16.47 1.13 -4.42
CA SER A 388 -16.73 0.99 -2.99
C SER A 388 -16.14 2.17 -2.20
N LYS A 389 -16.77 2.48 -1.06
CA LYS A 389 -16.28 3.47 -0.10
C LYS A 389 -15.93 2.80 1.23
N MET A 390 -14.92 3.33 1.91
CA MET A 390 -14.32 2.75 3.11
C MET A 390 -13.95 3.84 4.12
N LEU A 391 -13.59 3.45 5.34
CA LEU A 391 -13.15 4.37 6.39
C LEU A 391 -11.64 4.47 6.47
N SER A 392 -11.16 5.71 6.61
CA SER A 392 -9.74 5.97 6.86
C SER A 392 -9.33 5.69 8.31
N PRO A 393 -8.03 5.45 8.58
CA PRO A 393 -7.50 5.48 9.94
C PRO A 393 -7.71 6.84 10.61
N GLN A 394 -8.37 6.83 11.76
CA GLN A 394 -8.77 8.05 12.47
C GLN A 394 -7.68 8.64 13.38
N ASP A 395 -6.62 7.89 13.65
CA ASP A 395 -5.54 8.28 14.56
C ASP A 395 -4.17 7.70 14.16
N LEU A 396 -3.11 8.30 14.70
CA LEU A 396 -1.73 7.96 14.33
C LEU A 396 -1.33 6.54 14.75
N GLN A 397 -1.89 6.00 15.84
CA GLN A 397 -1.57 4.65 16.31
C GLN A 397 -2.15 3.61 15.35
N THR A 398 -3.44 3.73 15.03
CA THR A 398 -4.15 2.91 14.04
C THR A 398 -3.44 2.95 12.69
N TRP A 399 -3.10 4.14 12.22
CA TRP A 399 -2.33 4.35 10.98
C TRP A 399 -0.96 3.64 11.02
N THR A 400 -0.20 3.81 12.11
CA THR A 400 1.13 3.22 12.26
C THR A 400 1.07 1.69 12.27
N VAL A 401 0.07 1.10 12.94
CA VAL A 401 -0.11 -0.36 13.00
C VAL A 401 -0.41 -0.94 11.61
N GLN A 402 -1.31 -0.32 10.85
CA GLN A 402 -1.61 -0.77 9.49
C GLN A 402 -0.38 -0.72 8.59
N ARG A 403 0.33 0.41 8.59
CA ARG A 403 1.53 0.57 7.76
C ARG A 403 2.66 -0.38 8.18
N PHE A 404 2.80 -0.68 9.47
CA PHE A 404 3.72 -1.70 9.96
C PHE A 404 3.36 -3.09 9.44
N LYS A 405 2.07 -3.47 9.45
CA LYS A 405 1.60 -4.75 8.92
C LYS A 405 1.90 -4.87 7.41
N TYR A 406 1.61 -3.83 6.63
CA TYR A 406 1.87 -3.81 5.18
C TYR A 406 3.35 -3.93 4.85
N SER A 407 4.20 -3.15 5.54
CA SER A 407 5.65 -3.19 5.35
C SER A 407 6.24 -4.53 5.80
N GLY A 408 5.85 -4.99 6.99
CA GLY A 408 6.32 -6.25 7.58
C GLY A 408 5.97 -7.44 6.71
N GLY A 409 4.71 -7.57 6.28
CA GLY A 409 4.29 -8.65 5.41
C GLY A 409 4.96 -8.62 4.04
N SER A 410 5.13 -7.42 3.45
CA SER A 410 5.84 -7.29 2.18
C SER A 410 7.30 -7.75 2.29
N ILE A 411 8.00 -7.35 3.36
CA ILE A 411 9.39 -7.75 3.61
C ILE A 411 9.49 -9.25 3.91
N ASP A 412 8.54 -9.81 4.65
CA ASP A 412 8.49 -11.25 4.95
C ASP A 412 8.38 -12.09 3.69
N ILE A 413 7.43 -11.77 2.80
CA ILE A 413 7.27 -12.42 1.49
C ILE A 413 8.58 -12.32 0.69
N PHE A 414 9.17 -11.13 0.62
CA PHE A 414 10.41 -10.92 -0.14
C PHE A 414 11.60 -11.74 0.39
N MET A 415 11.74 -11.87 1.70
CA MET A 415 12.87 -12.57 2.32
C MET A 415 12.69 -14.09 2.36
N ASN A 416 11.48 -14.58 2.60
CA ASN A 416 11.23 -16.00 2.86
C ASN A 416 10.79 -16.79 1.62
N ASP A 417 10.11 -16.14 0.67
CA ASP A 417 9.50 -16.81 -0.49
C ASP A 417 9.89 -16.19 -1.85
N ASN A 418 10.29 -14.92 -1.83
CA ASN A 418 10.91 -14.15 -2.91
C ASN A 418 10.30 -14.35 -4.31
N PRO A 419 9.34 -13.48 -4.70
CA PRO A 419 8.63 -13.58 -5.98
C PRO A 419 9.52 -13.44 -7.22
N ILE A 420 10.72 -12.88 -7.10
CA ILE A 420 11.65 -12.73 -8.23
C ILE A 420 12.17 -14.11 -8.71
N PHE A 421 12.31 -15.06 -7.79
CA PHE A 421 12.83 -16.40 -8.09
C PHE A 421 11.75 -17.45 -8.34
N ARG A 422 10.46 -17.11 -8.13
CA ARG A 422 9.34 -17.98 -8.48
C ARG A 422 9.28 -18.27 -9.98
N LYS A 423 8.78 -19.46 -10.33
CA LYS A 423 8.47 -19.84 -11.73
C LYS A 423 7.08 -19.30 -12.11
N GLY A 424 6.66 -19.49 -13.36
CA GLY A 424 5.35 -19.05 -13.87
C GLY A 424 5.28 -17.58 -14.32
N MET A 425 5.91 -16.65 -13.60
CA MET A 425 5.89 -15.22 -13.95
C MET A 425 6.95 -14.80 -14.98
N ASP A 426 6.57 -13.93 -15.92
CA ASP A 426 7.50 -13.23 -16.81
C ASP A 426 8.35 -12.21 -16.02
N ILE A 427 9.51 -11.85 -16.57
CA ILE A 427 10.40 -10.83 -16.01
C ILE A 427 9.68 -9.51 -15.74
N LYS A 428 8.72 -9.14 -16.59
CA LYS A 428 7.94 -7.90 -16.42
C LYS A 428 7.09 -7.93 -15.15
N GLN A 429 6.40 -9.04 -14.88
CA GLN A 429 5.62 -9.23 -13.65
C GLN A 429 6.54 -9.23 -12.43
N LYS A 430 7.67 -9.94 -12.52
CA LYS A 430 8.69 -9.99 -11.46
C LYS A 430 9.25 -8.62 -11.12
N LEU A 431 9.47 -7.75 -12.12
CA LEU A 431 9.91 -6.37 -11.90
C LEU A 431 8.83 -5.53 -11.21
N MET A 432 7.53 -5.72 -11.52
CA MET A 432 6.44 -5.00 -10.83
C MET A 432 6.32 -5.38 -9.35
N TYR A 433 6.36 -6.68 -9.06
CA TYR A 433 6.40 -7.17 -7.69
C TYR A 433 7.69 -6.71 -6.98
N GLY A 434 8.83 -6.86 -7.65
CA GLY A 434 10.13 -6.39 -7.18
C GLY A 434 10.16 -4.91 -6.83
N ALA A 435 9.50 -4.04 -7.61
CA ALA A 435 9.36 -2.61 -7.30
C ALA A 435 8.68 -2.37 -5.95
N SER A 436 7.62 -3.14 -5.67
CA SER A 436 6.84 -3.04 -4.43
C SER A 436 7.70 -3.44 -3.24
N PHE A 437 8.40 -4.57 -3.33
CA PHE A 437 9.27 -5.04 -2.25
C PHE A 437 10.51 -4.16 -2.05
N TRP A 438 11.13 -3.71 -3.15
CA TRP A 438 12.29 -2.82 -3.09
C TRP A 438 11.96 -1.51 -2.35
N SER A 439 10.78 -0.94 -2.60
CA SER A 439 10.35 0.28 -1.91
C SER A 439 10.25 0.13 -0.38
N ASN A 440 9.95 -1.08 0.12
CA ASN A 440 9.90 -1.35 1.57
C ASN A 440 11.30 -1.44 2.22
N LEU A 441 12.34 -1.75 1.44
CA LEU A 441 13.74 -1.75 1.91
C LEU A 441 14.34 -0.34 2.01
N SER A 442 13.59 0.67 1.59
CA SER A 442 14.07 2.05 1.51
C SER A 442 14.50 2.68 2.81
N ALA A 443 14.03 2.16 3.94
CA ALA A 443 14.49 2.59 5.26
C ALA A 443 16.02 2.53 5.41
N ILE A 444 16.69 1.60 4.73
CA ILE A 444 18.15 1.43 4.81
C ILE A 444 18.87 2.67 4.26
N TRP A 445 18.53 3.11 3.04
CA TRP A 445 19.19 4.27 2.42
C TRP A 445 18.58 5.61 2.85
N ASN A 446 17.30 5.64 3.23
CA ASN A 446 16.68 6.86 3.77
C ASN A 446 17.38 7.33 5.05
N ILE A 447 17.77 6.42 5.95
CA ILE A 447 18.55 6.78 7.15
C ILE A 447 19.88 7.45 6.76
N ILE A 448 20.54 6.94 5.71
CA ILE A 448 21.81 7.51 5.20
C ILE A 448 21.57 8.91 4.62
N PHE A 449 20.52 9.10 3.82
CA PHE A 449 20.17 10.42 3.27
C PHE A 449 19.76 11.43 4.35
N LEU A 450 19.09 10.99 5.41
CA LEU A 450 18.74 11.84 6.55
C LEU A 450 19.98 12.22 7.37
N ALA A 451 20.92 11.29 7.55
CA ALA A 451 22.15 11.52 8.31
C ALA A 451 23.19 12.35 7.54
N CYS A 452 23.22 12.26 6.21
CA CYS A 452 24.24 12.89 5.36
C CYS A 452 24.42 14.41 5.61
N PRO A 453 23.40 15.27 5.47
CA PRO A 453 23.58 16.70 5.69
C PRO A 453 23.92 17.03 7.16
N ILE A 454 23.43 16.24 8.12
CA ILE A 454 23.74 16.40 9.54
C ILE A 454 25.23 16.14 9.79
N ILE A 455 25.77 15.04 9.26
CA ILE A 455 27.19 14.69 9.39
C ILE A 455 28.06 15.78 8.75
N TYR A 456 27.72 16.21 7.53
CA TYR A 456 28.43 17.30 6.85
C TYR A 456 28.45 18.58 7.70
N PHE A 457 27.31 18.99 8.24
CA PHE A 457 27.21 20.22 9.04
C PHE A 457 27.89 20.14 10.40
N LEU A 458 27.97 18.97 11.04
CA LEU A 458 28.65 18.85 12.33
C LEU A 458 30.16 18.69 12.18
N THR A 459 30.62 18.08 11.09
CA THR A 459 32.04 17.68 10.93
C THR A 459 32.80 18.51 9.90
N SER A 460 32.11 19.26 9.04
CA SER A 460 32.64 19.90 7.82
C SER A 460 33.25 18.93 6.79
N ILE A 461 33.11 17.61 6.99
CA ILE A 461 33.63 16.58 6.09
C ILE A 461 32.64 16.36 4.95
N ALA A 462 33.07 16.54 3.70
CA ALA A 462 32.26 16.26 2.52
C ALA A 462 32.26 14.76 2.18
N PRO A 463 31.12 14.17 1.75
CA PRO A 463 31.07 12.78 1.27
C PRO A 463 31.50 12.65 -0.20
N VAL A 464 31.80 13.78 -0.85
CA VAL A 464 32.33 13.88 -2.20
C VAL A 464 33.68 14.58 -2.17
N SER A 465 34.56 14.27 -3.12
CA SER A 465 35.92 14.82 -3.20
C SER A 465 35.96 16.35 -3.25
N ALA A 466 35.02 16.97 -3.98
CA ALA A 466 34.80 18.42 -3.96
C ALA A 466 33.36 18.80 -4.37
N TYR A 467 32.85 19.90 -3.82
CA TYR A 467 31.63 20.57 -4.30
C TYR A 467 31.99 21.61 -5.36
N ASP A 468 32.51 21.14 -6.49
CA ASP A 468 32.97 21.98 -7.60
C ASP A 468 31.94 22.00 -8.75
N THR A 469 32.25 22.75 -9.80
CA THR A 469 31.40 22.80 -11.01
C THR A 469 31.16 21.40 -11.60
N THR A 470 32.15 20.51 -11.51
CA THR A 470 32.06 19.12 -11.99
C THR A 470 30.93 18.37 -11.27
N PHE A 471 30.86 18.46 -9.95
CA PHE A 471 29.77 17.87 -9.16
C PHE A 471 28.40 18.35 -9.66
N TYR A 472 28.21 19.67 -9.78
CA TYR A 472 26.90 20.23 -10.16
C TYR A 472 26.49 19.86 -11.60
N LEU A 473 27.44 19.74 -12.53
CA LEU A 473 27.17 19.33 -13.92
C LEU A 473 26.66 17.89 -14.03
N HIS A 474 27.08 16.99 -13.15
CA HIS A 474 26.58 15.61 -13.13
C HIS A 474 25.28 15.51 -12.31
N PHE A 475 25.22 16.21 -11.19
CA PHE A 475 24.13 16.09 -10.22
C PHE A 475 22.84 16.81 -10.63
N LEU A 476 22.93 18.09 -11.03
CA LEU A 476 21.73 18.91 -11.27
C LEU A 476 20.89 18.40 -12.45
N PRO A 477 21.45 18.05 -13.63
CA PRO A 477 20.65 17.53 -14.72
C PRO A 477 19.87 16.28 -14.32
N PHE A 478 20.53 15.34 -13.63
CA PHE A 478 19.90 14.12 -13.13
C PHE A 478 18.71 14.43 -12.21
N VAL A 479 18.92 15.22 -11.15
CA VAL A 479 17.86 15.55 -10.19
C VAL A 479 16.72 16.33 -10.84
N LEU A 480 17.01 17.31 -11.69
CA LEU A 480 15.97 18.10 -12.36
C LEU A 480 15.14 17.24 -13.32
N THR A 481 15.76 16.34 -14.09
CA THR A 481 15.02 15.42 -14.95
C THR A 481 14.20 14.41 -14.15
N ALA A 482 14.66 13.99 -12.96
CA ALA A 482 13.90 13.12 -12.08
C ALA A 482 12.62 13.81 -11.59
N GLU A 483 12.70 15.06 -11.14
CA GLU A 483 11.53 15.83 -10.68
C GLU A 483 10.54 16.10 -11.82
N LEU A 484 11.04 16.44 -13.02
CA LEU A 484 10.20 16.62 -14.20
C LEU A 484 9.51 15.31 -14.63
N ALA A 485 10.25 14.20 -14.64
CA ALA A 485 9.69 12.89 -14.95
C ALA A 485 8.61 12.49 -13.92
N MET A 486 8.87 12.70 -12.63
CA MET A 486 7.89 12.43 -11.58
C MET A 486 6.63 13.28 -11.73
N MET A 487 6.79 14.59 -11.98
CA MET A 487 5.69 15.52 -12.18
C MET A 487 4.80 15.12 -13.36
N VAL A 488 5.40 14.79 -14.52
CA VAL A 488 4.64 14.34 -15.70
C VAL A 488 4.04 12.95 -15.49
N GLY A 489 4.78 12.05 -14.86
CA GLY A 489 4.38 10.66 -14.61
C GLY A 489 3.22 10.53 -13.64
N THR A 490 3.10 11.44 -12.67
CA THR A 490 2.04 11.45 -11.64
C THR A 490 0.99 12.55 -11.87
N TRP A 491 0.98 13.15 -13.05
CA TRP A 491 0.14 14.30 -13.36
C TRP A 491 -1.35 14.06 -13.06
N GLY A 492 -1.95 14.99 -12.31
CA GLY A 492 -3.32 14.88 -11.83
C GLY A 492 -3.41 14.46 -10.36
N VAL A 493 -2.34 13.87 -9.80
CA VAL A 493 -2.27 13.46 -8.39
C VAL A 493 -1.03 14.07 -7.74
N ALA A 494 -1.16 14.57 -6.50
CA ALA A 494 -0.08 15.27 -5.81
C ALA A 494 1.07 14.30 -5.39
N GLY A 495 2.12 14.19 -6.22
CA GLY A 495 3.29 13.35 -5.94
C GLY A 495 4.09 13.73 -4.68
N TYR A 496 4.08 15.01 -4.29
CA TYR A 496 4.87 15.51 -3.17
C TYR A 496 4.49 14.86 -1.83
N LYS A 497 3.18 14.70 -1.55
CA LYS A 497 2.69 14.09 -0.30
C LYS A 497 3.16 12.64 -0.15
N GLY A 498 3.15 11.87 -1.24
CA GLY A 498 3.69 10.52 -1.25
C GLY A 498 5.19 10.48 -0.95
N LYS A 499 5.96 11.41 -1.53
CA LYS A 499 7.42 11.52 -1.32
C LYS A 499 7.79 11.89 0.11
N THR A 500 7.11 12.86 0.71
CA THR A 500 7.36 13.25 2.10
C THR A 500 7.00 12.13 3.07
N ASN A 501 5.84 11.48 2.86
CA ASN A 501 5.42 10.35 3.67
C ASN A 501 6.41 9.18 3.58
N PHE A 502 6.89 8.86 2.37
CA PHE A 502 7.91 7.84 2.14
C PHE A 502 9.19 8.06 2.95
N LEU A 503 9.62 9.32 3.10
CA LEU A 503 10.81 9.65 3.89
C LEU A 503 10.52 9.63 5.41
N SER A 504 9.39 10.19 5.86
CA SER A 504 9.02 10.25 7.29
C SER A 504 8.64 8.89 7.90
N PHE A 505 8.32 7.92 7.05
CA PHE A 505 7.91 6.57 7.44
C PHE A 505 9.10 5.62 7.74
N PHE A 506 10.34 6.11 7.59
CA PHE A 506 11.55 5.30 7.81
C PHE A 506 11.60 4.51 9.13
N PRO A 507 11.12 5.00 10.31
CA PRO A 507 11.27 4.26 11.56
C PRO A 507 10.40 3.00 11.59
N VAL A 508 9.21 3.08 11.00
CA VAL A 508 8.26 1.96 10.96
C VAL A 508 8.75 0.91 9.98
N ASN A 509 9.16 1.31 8.77
CA ASN A 509 9.78 0.42 7.79
C ASN A 509 11.03 -0.26 8.35
N PHE A 510 11.89 0.49 9.06
CA PHE A 510 13.09 -0.07 9.67
C PHE A 510 12.75 -1.07 10.77
N ARG A 511 11.75 -0.79 11.61
CA ARG A 511 11.27 -1.72 12.63
C ARG A 511 10.69 -2.99 12.01
N ALA A 512 9.92 -2.86 10.92
CA ALA A 512 9.36 -3.98 10.19
C ALA A 512 10.47 -4.87 9.61
N LEU A 513 11.43 -4.27 8.91
CA LEU A 513 12.62 -4.95 8.38
C LEU A 513 13.39 -5.69 9.49
N TRP A 514 13.67 -5.01 10.60
CA TRP A 514 14.39 -5.60 11.74
C TRP A 514 13.64 -6.77 12.40
N THR A 515 12.30 -6.71 12.40
CA THR A 515 11.46 -7.78 12.96
C THR A 515 11.55 -9.04 12.12
N VAL A 516 11.42 -8.91 10.79
CA VAL A 516 11.55 -10.03 9.83
C VAL A 516 12.96 -10.61 9.86
N LEU A 517 14.01 -9.77 9.86
CA LEU A 517 15.40 -10.24 9.91
C LEU A 517 15.73 -11.04 11.19
N ARG A 518 14.99 -10.82 12.28
CA ARG A 518 15.12 -11.60 13.52
C ARG A 518 14.30 -12.91 13.52
N GLY A 519 13.66 -13.25 12.41
CA GLY A 519 12.79 -14.42 12.30
C GLY A 519 11.53 -14.35 13.18
N ARG A 520 11.15 -13.14 13.63
CA ARG A 520 9.94 -12.95 14.43
C ARG A 520 8.74 -12.82 13.50
N LYS A 521 7.69 -13.60 13.76
CA LYS A 521 6.42 -13.45 13.04
C LYS A 521 5.89 -12.03 13.22
N ILE A 522 5.43 -11.44 12.12
CA ILE A 522 4.71 -10.16 12.16
C ILE A 522 3.34 -10.42 12.78
N SER A 523 3.23 -10.21 14.09
CA SER A 523 1.95 -10.20 14.79
C SER A 523 1.79 -8.87 15.50
N PHE A 524 0.69 -8.21 15.19
CA PHE A 524 0.14 -7.13 16.00
C PHE A 524 -1.33 -7.48 16.25
N PRO A 525 -1.90 -7.14 17.42
CA PRO A 525 -3.33 -7.25 17.65
C PRO A 525 -4.14 -6.63 16.51
N THR A 526 -5.42 -7.01 16.40
CA THR A 526 -6.33 -6.38 15.45
C THR A 526 -6.26 -4.86 15.59
N THR A 527 -6.30 -4.20 14.44
CA THR A 527 -6.17 -2.75 14.40
C THR A 527 -7.44 -2.19 15.04
N PRO A 528 -7.36 -1.43 16.15
CA PRO A 528 -8.56 -0.86 16.75
C PRO A 528 -9.30 -0.02 15.71
N LYS A 529 -10.57 -0.33 15.47
CA LYS A 529 -11.45 0.47 14.61
C LYS A 529 -12.13 1.60 15.39
N GLU A 530 -12.03 1.56 16.71
CA GLU A 530 -12.40 2.66 17.60
C GLU A 530 -11.28 3.71 17.70
N ARG A 531 -11.70 4.97 17.67
CA ARG A 531 -10.81 6.13 17.79
C ARG A 531 -10.08 6.14 19.13
N GLN A 532 -8.76 6.22 19.09
CA GLN A 532 -7.95 6.53 20.28
C GLN A 532 -7.86 8.05 20.45
N THR A 533 -8.31 8.59 21.59
CA THR A 533 -8.20 10.03 21.91
C THR A 533 -6.87 10.35 22.60
N GLY A 534 -6.03 11.21 22.01
CA GLY A 534 -4.83 11.72 22.67
C GLY A 534 -3.73 12.18 21.73
N THR A 535 -2.61 12.66 22.30
CA THR A 535 -1.39 13.01 21.57
C THR A 535 -0.42 11.83 21.51
N PHE A 536 0.09 11.51 20.32
CA PHE A 536 0.91 10.32 20.08
C PHE A 536 2.42 10.60 19.99
N LEU A 537 2.94 11.47 20.87
CA LEU A 537 4.34 11.93 20.83
C LEU A 537 5.38 10.81 20.83
N LYS A 538 5.11 9.71 21.54
CA LYS A 538 6.02 8.56 21.62
C LYS A 538 6.26 7.89 20.26
N LEU A 539 5.27 7.94 19.36
CA LEU A 539 5.38 7.32 18.03
C LEU A 539 6.28 8.14 17.09
N VAL A 540 6.43 9.45 17.34
CA VAL A 540 7.15 10.38 16.46
C VAL A 540 8.50 10.86 17.01
N ILE A 541 9.00 10.25 18.10
CA ILE A 541 10.32 10.56 18.68
C ILE A 541 11.45 10.50 17.63
N PRO A 542 11.53 9.49 16.74
CA PRO A 542 12.58 9.45 15.71
C PRO A 542 12.52 10.67 14.77
N GLN A 543 11.32 11.08 14.35
CA GLN A 543 11.11 12.22 13.46
C GLN A 543 11.46 13.54 14.16
N ILE A 544 11.04 13.72 15.42
CA ILE A 544 11.42 14.87 16.25
C ILE A 544 12.94 14.95 16.42
N THR A 545 13.59 13.81 16.64
CA THR A 545 15.05 13.73 16.79
C THR A 545 15.77 14.17 15.52
N VAL A 546 15.37 13.62 14.36
CA VAL A 546 15.92 14.00 13.05
C VAL A 546 15.69 15.49 12.79
N PHE A 547 14.49 16.01 13.04
CA PHE A 547 14.16 17.43 12.85
C PHE A 547 15.02 18.34 13.74
N SER A 548 15.12 18.03 15.03
CA SER A 548 15.84 18.86 16.00
C SER A 548 17.35 18.85 15.74
N LEU A 549 17.92 17.67 15.44
CA LEU A 549 19.33 17.52 15.11
C LEU A 549 19.66 18.20 13.77
N SER A 550 18.74 18.14 12.81
CA SER A 550 18.84 18.83 11.53
C SER A 550 18.90 20.36 11.72
N LEU A 551 17.97 20.91 12.49
CA LEU A 551 17.94 22.35 12.77
C LEU A 551 19.21 22.80 13.53
N PHE A 552 19.60 22.05 14.56
CA PHE A 552 20.80 22.34 15.34
C PHE A 552 22.07 22.32 14.47
N SER A 553 22.27 21.26 13.70
CA SER A 553 23.46 21.11 12.84
C SER A 553 23.53 22.20 11.78
N MET A 554 22.41 22.55 11.15
CA MET A 554 22.36 23.65 10.18
C MET A 554 22.77 25.00 10.81
N ILE A 555 22.20 25.34 11.98
CA ILE A 555 22.56 26.58 12.70
C ILE A 555 24.04 26.56 13.09
N PHE A 556 24.53 25.44 13.60
CA PHE A 556 25.92 25.26 13.99
C PHE A 556 26.89 25.50 12.82
N ALA A 557 26.62 24.92 11.64
CA ALA A 557 27.46 25.08 10.46
C ALA A 557 27.47 26.52 9.92
N TRP A 558 26.30 27.15 9.81
CA TRP A 558 26.21 28.55 9.36
C TRP A 558 26.86 29.52 10.35
N PHE A 559 26.72 29.27 11.66
CA PHE A 559 27.42 30.04 12.67
C PHE A 559 28.95 29.88 12.56
N GLY A 560 29.45 28.64 12.46
CA GLY A 560 30.87 28.36 12.28
C GLY A 560 31.46 29.02 11.04
N TYR A 561 30.73 28.97 9.92
CA TYR A 561 31.12 29.65 8.67
C TYR A 561 31.13 31.17 8.80
N SER A 562 30.08 31.78 9.38
CA SER A 562 29.96 33.23 9.50
C SER A 562 30.99 33.87 10.44
N THR A 563 31.39 33.13 11.48
CA THR A 563 32.34 33.59 12.50
C THR A 563 33.79 33.18 12.19
N GLY A 564 33.98 32.21 11.29
CA GLY A 564 35.27 31.58 11.05
C GLY A 564 35.78 30.78 12.27
N ALA A 565 34.91 30.49 13.25
CA ALA A 565 35.32 29.92 14.53
C ALA A 565 35.72 28.43 14.42
N PHE A 566 35.08 27.66 13.54
CA PHE A 566 35.32 26.23 13.36
C PHE A 566 34.73 25.70 12.05
N GLY A 567 35.33 24.63 11.52
CA GLY A 567 34.90 23.93 10.32
C GLY A 567 35.33 24.62 9.02
N THR A 568 35.86 23.85 8.08
CA THR A 568 36.28 24.36 6.76
C THR A 568 35.16 24.15 5.74
N TYR A 569 34.08 24.91 5.87
CA TYR A 569 32.91 24.79 5.00
C TYR A 569 33.11 25.50 3.65
N SER A 570 32.67 24.85 2.57
CA SER A 570 32.52 25.51 1.27
C SER A 570 31.14 26.14 1.16
N PHE A 571 31.05 27.33 0.55
CA PHE A 571 29.77 28.02 0.38
C PHE A 571 28.75 27.18 -0.42
N GLY A 572 29.19 26.57 -1.54
CA GLY A 572 28.34 25.69 -2.33
C GLY A 572 27.85 24.45 -1.57
N GLY A 573 28.72 23.87 -0.73
CA GLY A 573 28.36 22.75 0.14
C GLY A 573 27.33 23.14 1.20
N LEU A 574 27.47 24.32 1.82
CA LEU A 574 26.48 24.84 2.78
C LEU A 574 25.11 25.04 2.13
N VAL A 575 25.06 25.69 0.96
CA VAL A 575 23.80 25.95 0.25
C VAL A 575 23.11 24.66 -0.13
N LEU A 576 23.84 23.71 -0.75
CA LEU A 576 23.28 22.43 -1.18
C LEU A 576 22.77 21.60 0.00
N ASN A 577 23.55 21.47 1.06
CA ASN A 577 23.14 20.70 2.23
C ASN A 577 22.01 21.41 3.00
N SER A 578 21.92 22.74 2.95
CA SER A 578 20.79 23.48 3.53
C SER A 578 19.50 23.18 2.78
N PHE A 579 19.54 23.10 1.45
CA PHE A 579 18.39 22.69 0.66
C PHE A 579 17.90 21.29 1.06
N TRP A 580 18.80 20.31 1.14
CA TRP A 580 18.45 18.93 1.51
C TRP A 580 17.98 18.81 2.96
N ILE A 581 18.61 19.51 3.89
CA ILE A 581 18.20 19.45 5.30
C ILE A 581 16.82 20.08 5.51
N ILE A 582 16.52 21.19 4.82
CA ILE A 582 15.19 21.82 4.86
C ILE A 582 14.15 20.87 4.26
N ASN A 583 14.45 20.22 3.13
CA ASN A 583 13.58 19.19 2.57
C ASN A 583 13.32 18.04 3.56
N ASN A 584 14.35 17.55 4.25
CA ASN A 584 14.22 16.50 5.25
C ASN A 584 13.37 16.96 6.45
N MET A 585 13.58 18.20 6.92
CA MET A 585 12.80 18.80 8.00
C MET A 585 11.32 18.96 7.62
N MET A 586 11.02 19.42 6.40
CA MET A 586 9.65 19.51 5.89
C MET A 586 8.98 18.14 5.83
N ALA A 587 9.71 17.09 5.40
CA ALA A 587 9.17 15.73 5.39
C ALA A 587 8.87 15.22 6.80
N MET A 588 9.75 15.45 7.79
CA MET A 588 9.49 15.05 9.19
C MET A 588 8.32 15.81 9.80
N TRP A 589 8.14 17.09 9.43
CA TRP A 589 7.12 17.96 10.00
C TRP A 589 5.70 17.40 9.82
N GLY A 590 5.39 16.83 8.64
CA GLY A 590 4.06 16.25 8.39
C GLY A 590 3.66 15.21 9.44
N MET A 591 4.58 14.28 9.75
CA MET A 591 4.36 13.24 10.75
C MET A 591 4.33 13.79 12.19
N ILE A 592 5.16 14.79 12.49
CA ILE A 592 5.16 15.47 13.80
C ILE A 592 3.82 16.18 14.02
N ALA A 593 3.33 16.92 13.02
CA ALA A 593 2.03 17.57 13.06
C ALA A 593 0.90 16.56 13.23
N ALA A 594 0.99 15.41 12.55
CA ALA A 594 0.02 14.32 12.65
C ALA A 594 -0.12 13.77 14.10
N ALA A 595 0.95 13.82 14.91
CA ALA A 595 0.89 13.37 16.31
C ALA A 595 0.05 14.27 17.24
N PHE A 596 -0.23 15.50 16.81
CA PHE A 596 -1.09 16.46 17.49
C PHE A 596 -2.43 16.67 16.78
N TRP A 597 -2.58 16.07 15.59
CA TRP A 597 -3.77 16.24 14.80
C TRP A 597 -4.91 15.42 15.39
N THR A 598 -6.09 16.02 15.36
CA THR A 598 -7.35 15.34 15.66
C THR A 598 -8.30 15.63 14.50
N PRO A 599 -9.06 14.63 14.03
CA PRO A 599 -10.14 14.88 13.10
C PRO A 599 -11.05 15.95 13.71
N PRO A 600 -11.58 16.89 12.91
CA PRO A 600 -12.60 17.81 13.39
C PRO A 600 -13.74 17.00 14.04
N SER A 601 -13.82 17.01 15.37
CA SER A 601 -15.05 16.63 16.06
C SER A 601 -15.92 17.86 16.05
N ASP A 602 -17.11 17.72 15.49
CA ASP A 602 -17.99 18.85 15.32
C ASP A 602 -18.32 19.48 16.68
N LYS A 603 -17.91 20.74 16.86
CA LYS A 603 -18.29 21.59 18.01
C LYS A 603 -19.81 21.80 18.11
N LYS A 604 -20.58 21.40 17.09
CA LYS A 604 -22.04 21.30 17.17
C LYS A 604 -22.52 20.26 18.18
N GLN A 605 -21.73 19.23 18.48
CA GLN A 605 -22.13 18.19 19.43
C GLN A 605 -22.07 18.66 20.89
N GLU A 606 -21.22 19.62 21.25
CA GLU A 606 -21.25 20.23 22.59
C GLU A 606 -22.43 21.23 22.71
N GLN A 607 -22.74 21.98 21.65
CA GLN A 607 -23.84 22.96 21.69
C GLN A 607 -25.24 22.33 21.61
N GLU A 608 -25.46 21.29 20.80
CA GLU A 608 -26.77 20.60 20.74
C GLU A 608 -27.02 19.70 21.97
N SER A 609 -25.97 19.19 22.63
CA SER A 609 -26.13 18.47 23.90
C SER A 609 -26.33 19.39 25.09
N GLU A 610 -25.70 20.58 25.11
CA GLU A 610 -25.98 21.63 26.11
C GLU A 610 -27.37 22.27 25.92
N GLU A 611 -27.86 22.44 24.68
CA GLU A 611 -29.23 22.95 24.44
C GLU A 611 -30.33 21.94 24.78
N LEU A 612 -30.04 20.63 24.76
CA LEU A 612 -30.99 19.59 25.20
C LEU A 612 -31.03 19.38 26.72
N GLU A 613 -30.06 19.91 27.48
CA GLU A 613 -30.01 19.77 28.95
C GLU A 613 -30.54 20.98 29.73
N TYR A 614 -30.86 22.11 29.08
CA TYR A 614 -31.54 23.23 29.74
C TYR A 614 -32.56 23.96 28.84
N GLY A 615 -33.82 23.55 28.92
CA GLY A 615 -34.94 24.48 28.72
C GLY A 615 -36.23 23.86 28.17
N ILE A 616 -37.26 23.82 29.04
CA ILE A 616 -38.68 24.20 28.81
C ILE A 616 -39.28 23.91 27.44
#